data_AF-A0A356UGP3-F1
#
_entry.id   AF-A0A356UGP3-F1
#
_cell.length_a   1.000
_cell.length_b   1.000
_cell.length_c   1.000
_cell.angle_alpha   90.00
_cell.angle_beta   90.00
_cell.angle_gamma   90.00
#
_symmetry.space_group_name_H-M   'P 1'
#
loop_
_entity.id
_entity.type
_entity.pdbx_description
1 polymer ?
#
loop_
_entity_poly.entity_id
_entity_poly.type
_entity_poly.pdbx_seq_one_letter_code
_entity_poly.pdbx_strand_id
1 'polypeptide(L)' 'MPEGTQADYLLSLSPDGKFLVFEKLDWFDQGSLYVLDLDNGQQVMALVNLQADPGFYGNYYLDSVSTKWAIQ' A
#
# COMPACT_ATOMS: atom_id res chain seq x y z
N MET A 1 9.10 9.03 19.08
CA MET A 1 8.86 9.86 17.89
C MET A 1 7.38 10.25 17.92
N PRO A 2 7.01 11.52 17.66
CA PRO A 2 5.62 11.96 17.77
C PRO A 2 4.75 11.34 16.67
N GLU A 3 3.46 11.24 16.95
CA GLU A 3 2.39 10.79 16.05
C GLU A 3 2.51 11.45 14.67
N GLY A 4 2.72 10.67 13.60
CA GLY A 4 2.68 11.24 12.24
C GLY A 4 3.58 10.63 11.16
N THR A 5 3.87 9.33 11.17
CA THR A 5 4.45 8.66 9.99
C THR A 5 3.44 7.74 9.31
N GLN A 6 2.17 8.17 9.26
CA GLN A 6 1.20 7.55 8.36
C GLN A 6 1.35 8.22 6.99
N ALA A 7 1.76 7.43 6.01
CA ALA A 7 1.77 7.79 4.60
C ALA A 7 1.03 6.71 3.82
N ASP A 8 0.27 7.15 2.81
CA ASP A 8 -0.40 6.24 1.89
C ASP A 8 0.31 6.30 0.54
N TYR A 9 0.69 5.14 0.01
CA TYR A 9 1.38 5.01 -1.27
C TYR A 9 0.50 4.29 -2.30
N LEU A 10 0.23 4.97 -3.42
CA LEU A 10 -0.54 4.40 -4.52
C LEU A 10 0.32 3.42 -5.30
N LEU A 11 -0.10 2.16 -5.36
CA LEU A 11 0.65 1.11 -6.07
C LEU A 11 0.04 0.81 -7.43
N SER A 12 -1.28 0.69 -7.52
CA SER A 12 -1.91 0.30 -8.78
C SER A 12 -3.40 0.58 -8.84
N LEU A 13 -3.86 1.22 -9.92
CA LEU A 13 -5.27 1.28 -10.30
C LEU A 13 -5.60 0.07 -11.19
N SER A 14 -6.76 -0.55 -10.98
CA SER A 14 -7.24 -1.64 -11.84
C SER A 14 -7.51 -1.14 -13.27
N PRO A 15 -7.36 -1.99 -14.30
CA PRO A 15 -7.60 -1.59 -15.69
C PRO A 15 -9.02 -1.06 -15.96
N ASP A 16 -10.01 -1.55 -15.21
CA ASP A 16 -11.40 -1.10 -15.28
C ASP A 16 -11.69 0.14 -14.41
N GLY A 17 -10.70 0.64 -13.67
CA GLY A 17 -10.81 1.83 -12.83
C GLY A 17 -11.64 1.66 -11.56
N LYS A 18 -12.02 0.43 -11.19
CA LYS A 18 -12.89 0.16 -10.03
C LYS A 18 -12.16 -0.07 -8.73
N PHE A 19 -10.91 -0.51 -8.79
CA PHE A 19 -10.14 -0.88 -7.61
C PHE A 19 -8.80 -0.17 -7.57
N LEU A 20 -8.41 0.26 -6.38
CA LEU A 20 -7.12 0.86 -6.11
C LEU A 20 -6.37 0.04 -5.06
N VAL A 21 -5.16 -0.42 -5.40
CA VAL A 21 -4.22 -0.99 -4.43
C VAL A 21 -3.33 0.13 -3.92
N PHE A 22 -3.29 0.28 -2.60
CA PHE A 22 -2.43 1.21 -1.92
C PHE A 22 -1.85 0.58 -0.66
N GLU A 23 -0.68 1.07 -0.28
CA GLU A 23 -0.07 0.77 1.00
C GLU A 23 -0.42 1.88 1.99
N LYS A 24 -0.66 1.49 3.24
CA LYS A 24 -0.73 2.41 4.38
C LYS A 24 0.37 2.03 5.36
N LEU A 25 1.22 2.99 5.68
CA LEU A 25 2.25 2.84 6.71
C LEU A 25 1.66 3.04 8.10
N ASP A 26 1.95 2.09 8.99
CA ASP A 26 1.70 2.21 10.43
C ASP A 26 2.95 2.76 11.16
N TRP A 27 4.14 2.52 10.58
CA TRP A 27 5.43 3.00 11.04
C TRP A 27 6.41 3.20 9.88
N PHE A 28 7.59 3.77 10.13
CA PHE A 28 8.53 4.16 9.07
C PHE A 28 9.04 2.99 8.19
N ASP A 29 9.01 1.77 8.72
CA ASP A 29 9.42 0.53 8.05
C ASP A 29 8.31 -0.53 8.05
N GLN A 30 7.09 -0.17 8.44
CA GLN A 30 5.99 -1.12 8.61
C GLN A 30 4.69 -0.59 8.04
N GLY A 31 4.00 -1.43 7.26
CA GLY A 31 2.71 -1.11 6.68
C GLY A 31 1.86 -2.32 6.33
N SER A 32 0.72 -2.05 5.72
CA SER A 32 -0.23 -3.05 5.21
C SER A 32 -0.76 -2.64 3.84
N LEU A 33 -1.09 -3.62 3.01
CA LEU A 33 -1.72 -3.39 1.71
C LEU A 33 -3.23 -3.42 1.84
N TYR A 34 -3.85 -2.49 1.14
CA TYR A 34 -5.29 -2.36 1.05
C TYR A 34 -5.73 -2.35 -0.41
N VAL A 35 -6.92 -2.88 -0.64
CA VAL A 35 -7.68 -2.70 -1.87
C VAL A 35 -8.89 -1.83 -1.53
N LEU A 36 -9.00 -0.69 -2.19
CA LEU A 36 -10.15 0.20 -2.14
C LEU A 36 -11.05 -0.07 -3.35
N ASP A 37 -12.32 -0.36 -3.09
CA ASP A 37 -13.40 -0.27 -4.07
C ASP A 37 -13.79 1.21 -4.24
N LEU A 38 -13.65 1.73 -5.46
CA LEU A 38 -13.88 3.13 -5.80
C LEU A 38 -15.36 3.45 -6.04
N ASP A 39 -16.22 2.44 -6.25
CA ASP A 39 -17.65 2.64 -6.46
C ASP A 39 -18.37 2.90 -5.12
N ASN A 40 -17.94 2.23 -4.05
CA ASN A 40 -18.60 2.31 -2.74
C ASN A 40 -17.70 2.79 -1.58
N GLY A 41 -16.40 2.96 -1.80
CA GLY A 41 -15.44 3.42 -0.80
C GLY A 41 -15.00 2.34 0.20
N GLN A 42 -15.41 1.09 0.02
CA GLN A 42 -15.07 -0.01 0.91
C GLN A 42 -13.59 -0.36 0.76
N GLN A 43 -12.91 -0.52 1.89
CA GLN A 43 -11.51 -0.91 1.95
C GLN A 43 -11.39 -2.32 2.53
N VAL A 44 -10.56 -3.14 1.90
CA VAL A 44 -10.19 -4.47 2.40
C VAL A 44 -8.69 -4.54 2.55
N MET A 45 -8.24 -4.95 3.72
CA MET A 45 -6.84 -5.23 4.00
C MET A 45 -6.46 -6.57 3.33
N ALA A 46 -5.56 -6.52 2.36
CA ALA A 46 -5.17 -7.68 1.54
C ALA A 46 -3.93 -8.39 2.08
N LEU A 47 -3.01 -7.64 2.68
CA LEU A 47 -1.77 -8.17 3.28
C LEU A 47 -1.38 -7.33 4.50
N VAL A 48 -0.91 -7.99 5.55
CA VAL A 48 -0.63 -7.36 6.85
C VAL A 48 0.83 -7.50 7.24
N ASN A 49 1.31 -6.56 8.06
CA ASN A 49 2.65 -6.58 8.65
C ASN A 49 3.76 -6.73 7.60
N LEU A 50 3.64 -5.98 6.51
CA LEU A 50 4.76 -5.80 5.61
C LEU A 50 5.84 -5.01 6.34
N GLN A 51 7.05 -5.54 6.37
CA GLN A 51 8.21 -4.88 6.93
C GLN A 51 9.25 -4.64 5.84
N ALA A 52 9.65 -3.39 5.70
CA ALA A 52 10.68 -2.92 4.80
C ALA A 52 12.04 -2.88 5.51
N ASP A 53 13.12 -3.09 4.77
CA ASP A 53 14.37 -2.45 5.17
C ASP A 53 14.33 -1.00 4.65
N PRO A 54 14.35 0.03 5.52
CA PRO A 54 14.34 1.42 5.08
C PRO A 54 15.57 1.78 4.22
N GLY A 55 16.61 0.94 4.22
CA GLY A 55 17.83 1.14 3.46
C GLY A 55 18.61 2.38 3.90
N PHE A 56 19.69 2.68 3.18
CA PHE A 56 20.60 3.78 3.55
C PHE A 56 19.95 5.17 3.48
N TYR A 57 18.93 5.34 2.62
CA TYR A 57 18.26 6.63 2.39
C TYR A 57 16.91 6.77 3.11
N GLY A 58 16.43 5.75 3.82
CA GLY A 58 15.11 5.78 4.42
C GLY A 58 14.01 5.89 3.36
N ASN A 59 14.16 5.19 2.23
CA ASN A 59 13.12 5.19 1.20
C ASN A 59 11.92 4.41 1.75
N TYR A 60 10.85 5.15 2.05
CA TYR A 60 9.61 4.62 2.62
C TYR A 60 8.74 3.84 1.62
N TYR A 61 9.11 3.85 0.33
CA TYR A 61 8.48 3.03 -0.69
C TYR A 61 9.08 1.63 -0.61
N LEU A 62 8.27 0.64 -0.23
CA LEU A 62 8.64 -0.75 -0.34
C LEU A 62 8.85 -1.12 -1.81
N ASP A 63 10.10 -1.41 -2.19
CA ASP A 63 10.44 -2.09 -3.44
C ASP A 63 10.08 -3.59 -3.41
N SER A 64 9.66 -4.08 -2.23
CA SER A 64 9.48 -5.50 -1.95
C SER A 64 8.16 -6.07 -2.47
N VAL A 65 7.22 -5.21 -2.90
CA VAL A 65 5.91 -5.62 -3.41
C VAL A 65 5.71 -5.10 -4.83
N SER A 66 5.28 -5.99 -5.72
CA SER A 66 4.75 -5.61 -7.03
C SER A 66 3.30 -6.08 -7.16
N THR A 67 2.41 -5.16 -7.55
CA THR A 67 0.99 -5.47 -7.81
C THR A 67 0.77 -5.65 -9.31
N LYS A 68 0.02 -6.69 -9.70
CA LYS A 68 -0.38 -6.93 -11.09
C LYS A 68 -1.84 -7.37 -11.15
N TRP A 69 -2.59 -6.78 -12.07
CA TRP A 69 -3.95 -7.20 -12.37
C TRP A 69 -3.92 -8.32 -13.41
N ALA A 70 -4.52 -9.46 -13.10
CA ALA A 70 -4.76 -10.51 -14.09
C ALA A 70 -6.05 -10.18 -14.84
N ILE A 71 -5.96 -10.05 -16.16
CA ILE A 71 -7.12 -9.94 -17.04
C ILE A 71 -7.42 -11.38 -17.50
N GLN A 72 -8.63 -11.85 -17.23
CA GLN A 72 -9.11 -13.16 -17.71
C GLN A 72 -9.56 -13.07 -19.16
#